data_AF-A0A143XHM5-F1
#
_entry.id   AF-A0A143XHM5-F1
#
_cell.length_a   1.000
_cell.length_b   1.000
_cell.length_c   1.000
_cell.angle_alpha   90.00
_cell.angle_beta   90.00
_cell.angle_gamma   90.00
#
_symmetry.space_group_name_H-M   'P 1'
#
loop_
_entity.id
_entity.type
_entity.pdbx_description
1 polymer ?
#
loop_
_entity_poly.entity_id
_entity_poly.type
_entity_poly.pdbx_seq_one_letter_code
_entity_poly.pdbx_strand_id
1 'polypeptide(L)'
;MSNQLCFLKLHIKSQWLFYLFPVAFLYCFILIYHAQLFEAGIKEETIRKVFDSAQKMLLLLSIWYQYMGFRIVLSSELKEFSYGIQMKWKLCWWICCTVVLFILIIPYLFWLMFQVGGDKKTIISFGFQCFVIQILTLFLMHFCKSALAGLGFAIAYYFLNVNGLLPEYLSIARIGVLPRDYSITWYIVQTISAILLFVLIILQDKLKL
;
A
#
# COMPACT_ATOMS: atom_id res chain seq x y z
N MET A 1 -10.67 -31.48 6.17
CA MET A 1 -11.34 -30.80 5.03
C MET A 1 -12.61 -30.01 5.40
N SER A 2 -13.69 -30.61 5.95
CA SER A 2 -14.95 -29.88 6.27
C SER A 2 -14.75 -28.69 7.24
N ASN A 3 -14.04 -28.90 8.35
CA ASN A 3 -13.77 -27.83 9.33
C ASN A 3 -12.86 -26.72 8.76
N GLN A 4 -11.84 -27.07 7.96
CA GLN A 4 -10.95 -26.08 7.33
C GLN A 4 -11.68 -25.17 6.33
N LEU A 5 -12.61 -25.72 5.54
CA LEU A 5 -13.46 -24.94 4.64
C LEU A 5 -14.43 -24.03 5.40
N CYS A 6 -14.97 -24.49 6.54
CA CYS A 6 -15.81 -23.68 7.41
C CYS A 6 -15.03 -22.52 8.04
N PHE A 7 -13.82 -22.78 8.55
CA PHE A 7 -12.90 -21.76 9.05
C PHE A 7 -12.51 -20.74 7.97
N LEU A 8 -12.20 -21.19 6.75
CA LEU A 8 -11.90 -20.31 5.62
C LEU A 8 -13.08 -19.38 5.29
N LYS A 9 -14.31 -19.91 5.27
CA LYS A 9 -15.53 -19.11 5.03
C LYS A 9 -15.76 -18.05 6.12
N LEU A 10 -15.57 -18.42 7.39
CA LEU A 10 -15.65 -17.49 8.52
C LEU A 10 -14.54 -16.42 8.44
N HIS A 11 -13.33 -16.81 8.07
CA HIS A 11 -12.21 -15.91 7.91
C HIS A 11 -12.52 -14.87 6.81
N ILE A 12 -12.94 -15.33 5.62
CA ILE A 12 -13.36 -14.47 4.51
C ILE A 12 -14.46 -13.51 4.95
N LYS A 13 -15.52 -14.00 5.61
CA LYS A 13 -16.62 -13.15 6.09
C LYS A 13 -16.15 -12.05 7.06
N SER A 14 -15.29 -12.38 8.02
CA SER A 14 -14.78 -11.37 8.97
C SER A 14 -13.88 -10.33 8.27
N GLN A 15 -13.14 -10.75 7.24
CA GLN A 15 -12.19 -9.87 6.56
C GLN A 15 -12.85 -8.77 5.74
N TRP A 16 -14.06 -8.97 5.22
CA TRP A 16 -14.80 -7.91 4.51
C TRP A 16 -14.96 -6.64 5.34
N LEU A 17 -15.24 -6.75 6.64
CA LEU A 17 -15.31 -5.61 7.55
C LEU A 17 -13.96 -4.91 7.71
N PHE A 18 -12.87 -5.67 7.79
CA PHE A 18 -11.51 -5.14 7.91
C PHE A 18 -10.98 -4.51 6.62
N TYR A 19 -11.51 -4.89 5.46
CA TYR A 19 -11.27 -4.17 4.20
C TYR A 19 -12.03 -2.85 4.14
N LEU A 20 -13.29 -2.84 4.57
CA LEU A 20 -14.12 -1.63 4.53
C LEU A 20 -13.67 -0.56 5.52
N PHE A 21 -13.11 -0.95 6.68
CA PHE A 21 -12.77 -0.02 7.74
C PHE A 21 -11.78 1.08 7.34
N PRO A 22 -10.60 0.79 6.74
CA PRO A 22 -9.67 1.82 6.27
C PRO A 22 -10.25 2.74 5.19
N VAL A 23 -11.12 2.20 4.34
CA VAL A 23 -11.81 2.97 3.28
C VAL A 23 -12.82 3.93 3.90
N ALA A 24 -13.65 3.43 4.82
CA ALA A 24 -14.56 4.27 5.58
C ALA A 24 -13.79 5.35 6.36
N PHE A 25 -12.63 5.01 6.92
CA PHE A 25 -11.78 6.00 7.58
C PHE A 25 -11.28 7.10 6.62
N LEU A 26 -10.81 6.70 5.43
CA LEU A 26 -10.38 7.64 4.39
C LEU A 26 -11.50 8.60 3.97
N TYR A 27 -12.70 8.09 3.69
CA TYR A 27 -13.80 8.89 3.13
C TYR A 27 -14.64 9.62 4.18
N CYS A 28 -14.85 9.03 5.36
CA CYS A 28 -15.70 9.62 6.40
C CYS A 28 -14.94 10.55 7.35
N PHE A 29 -13.61 10.46 7.44
CA PHE A 29 -12.82 11.28 8.35
C PHE A 29 -11.76 12.09 7.61
N ILE A 30 -10.86 11.43 6.88
CA ILE A 30 -9.71 12.11 6.25
C ILE A 30 -10.16 13.09 5.18
N LEU A 31 -11.08 12.68 4.29
CA LEU A 31 -11.62 13.55 3.25
C LEU A 31 -12.29 14.80 3.85
N ILE A 32 -13.11 14.64 4.88
CA ILE A 32 -13.80 15.76 5.54
C ILE A 32 -12.78 16.71 6.18
N TYR A 33 -11.79 16.16 6.89
CA TYR A 33 -10.72 16.94 7.50
C TYR A 33 -9.91 17.72 6.45
N HIS A 34 -9.55 17.09 5.33
CA HIS A 34 -8.84 17.77 4.25
C HIS A 34 -9.71 18.84 3.58
N ALA A 35 -11.00 18.59 3.40
CA ALA A 35 -11.93 19.58 2.83
C ALA A 35 -12.01 20.85 3.71
N GLN A 36 -12.14 20.68 5.03
CA GLN A 36 -12.13 21.80 5.99
C GLN A 36 -10.83 22.62 5.93
N LEU A 37 -9.69 21.95 5.76
CA LEU A 37 -8.41 22.64 5.61
C LEU A 37 -8.34 23.48 4.33
N PHE A 38 -8.89 23.00 3.22
CA PHE A 38 -8.94 23.78 1.97
C PHE A 38 -9.91 24.97 2.07
N GLU A 39 -11.05 24.82 2.76
CA GLU A 39 -12.01 25.90 3.00
C GLU A 39 -11.42 27.04 3.86
N ALA A 40 -10.51 26.72 4.79
CA ALA A 40 -9.83 27.72 5.63
C ALA A 40 -8.80 28.60 4.87
N GLY A 41 -8.59 28.35 3.57
CA GLY A 41 -7.78 29.16 2.68
C GLY A 41 -6.64 28.39 2.01
N ILE A 42 -6.44 28.66 0.72
CA ILE A 42 -5.42 27.99 -0.12
C ILE A 42 -4.06 28.68 0.07
N LYS A 43 -3.43 28.45 1.22
CA LYS A 43 -2.00 28.74 1.42
C LYS A 43 -1.19 27.51 1.01
N GLU A 44 -0.01 27.73 0.41
CA GLU A 44 0.86 26.62 -0.02
C GLU A 44 1.25 25.69 1.15
N GLU A 45 1.38 26.23 2.36
CA GLU A 45 1.60 25.47 3.58
C GLU A 45 0.44 24.51 3.90
N THR A 46 -0.80 24.94 3.71
CA THR A 46 -2.01 24.11 3.90
C THR A 46 -2.05 22.98 2.88
N ILE A 47 -1.73 23.27 1.62
CA ILE A 47 -1.63 22.26 0.56
C ILE A 47 -0.60 21.20 0.95
N ARG A 48 0.60 21.61 1.36
CA ARG A 48 1.65 20.66 1.79
C ARG A 48 1.18 19.79 2.95
N LYS A 49 0.55 20.35 3.97
CA LYS A 49 0.01 19.58 5.11
C LYS A 49 -1.04 18.54 4.68
N VAL A 50 -1.95 18.90 3.78
CA VAL A 50 -2.94 17.97 3.24
C VAL A 50 -2.25 16.85 2.45
N PHE A 51 -1.31 17.18 1.57
CA PHE A 51 -0.59 16.21 0.76
C PHE A 51 0.27 15.26 1.60
N ASP A 52 0.97 15.76 2.61
CA ASP A 52 1.73 14.95 3.56
C ASP A 52 0.82 13.99 4.32
N SER A 53 -0.35 14.47 4.76
CA SER A 53 -1.34 13.65 5.43
C SER A 53 -1.93 12.58 4.49
N ALA A 54 -2.30 12.96 3.26
CA ALA A 54 -2.80 12.05 2.24
C ALA A 54 -1.78 10.95 1.93
N GLN A 55 -0.51 11.32 1.74
CA GLN A 55 0.60 10.41 1.48
C GLN A 55 0.75 9.38 2.60
N LYS A 56 0.78 9.85 3.86
CA LYS A 56 0.88 8.98 5.04
C LYS A 56 -0.28 7.99 5.10
N MET A 57 -1.50 8.44 4.84
CA MET A 57 -2.70 7.60 4.91
C MET A 57 -2.77 6.59 3.77
N LEU A 58 -2.45 7.00 2.54
CA LEU A 58 -2.49 6.13 1.36
C LEU A 58 -1.43 5.02 1.42
N LEU A 59 -0.24 5.31 1.95
CA LEU A 59 0.79 4.30 2.19
C LEU A 59 0.36 3.27 3.24
N LEU A 60 -0.19 3.72 4.38
CA LEU A 60 -0.73 2.82 5.42
C LEU A 60 -1.88 1.96 4.87
N LEU A 61 -2.79 2.57 4.12
CA LEU A 61 -3.89 1.88 3.47
C LEU A 61 -3.39 0.79 2.52
N SER A 62 -2.35 1.10 1.73
CA SER A 62 -1.73 0.15 0.81
C SER A 62 -1.11 -1.05 1.52
N ILE A 63 -0.38 -0.81 2.62
CA ILE A 63 0.21 -1.86 3.45
C ILE A 63 -0.89 -2.73 4.08
N TRP A 64 -1.93 -2.10 4.61
CA TRP A 64 -3.06 -2.80 5.23
C TRP A 64 -3.81 -3.69 4.24
N TYR A 65 -4.13 -3.16 3.06
CA TYR A 65 -4.82 -3.93 2.01
C TYR A 65 -4.01 -5.14 1.56
N GLN A 66 -2.70 -4.96 1.40
CA GLN A 66 -1.80 -6.05 1.09
C GLN A 66 -1.80 -7.13 2.17
N TYR A 67 -1.71 -6.71 3.45
CA TYR A 67 -1.76 -7.63 4.58
C TYR A 67 -3.07 -8.42 4.63
N MET A 68 -4.21 -7.74 4.49
CA MET A 68 -5.51 -8.41 4.50
C MET A 68 -5.63 -9.42 3.35
N GLY A 69 -5.13 -9.07 2.16
CA GLY A 69 -5.10 -9.97 1.00
C GLY A 69 -4.27 -11.21 1.29
N PHE A 70 -3.05 -11.02 1.78
CA PHE A 70 -2.14 -12.12 2.03
C PHE A 70 -2.43 -12.89 3.31
N ARG A 71 -3.23 -12.36 4.23
CA ARG A 71 -3.66 -13.09 5.43
C ARG A 71 -4.46 -14.35 5.06
N ILE A 72 -5.25 -14.33 3.99
CA ILE A 72 -5.98 -15.51 3.49
C ILE A 72 -4.99 -16.54 2.93
N VAL A 73 -3.98 -16.06 2.18
CA VAL A 73 -3.03 -16.89 1.43
C VAL A 73 -1.88 -17.40 2.29
N LEU A 74 -1.53 -16.69 3.36
CA LEU A 74 -0.40 -16.94 4.26
C LEU A 74 -0.82 -17.10 5.73
N SER A 75 -2.08 -17.50 5.99
CA SER A 75 -2.54 -17.74 7.36
C SER A 75 -1.69 -18.84 8.03
N SER A 76 -1.16 -18.54 9.22
CA SER A 76 -0.44 -19.50 10.05
C SER A 76 -1.31 -20.68 10.51
N GLU A 77 -2.63 -20.52 10.48
CA GLU A 77 -3.62 -21.56 10.79
C GLU A 77 -3.93 -22.44 9.57
N LEU A 78 -3.57 -21.99 8.36
CA LEU A 78 -3.78 -22.67 7.08
C LEU A 78 -2.45 -22.96 6.37
N LYS A 79 -1.35 -23.17 7.11
CA LYS A 79 -0.01 -23.39 6.55
C LYS A 79 0.02 -24.45 5.44
N GLU A 80 -0.70 -25.55 5.60
CA GLU A 80 -0.78 -26.62 4.60
C GLU A 80 -1.40 -26.16 3.27
N PHE A 81 -2.45 -25.34 3.32
CA PHE A 81 -3.07 -24.75 2.13
C PHE A 81 -2.22 -23.61 1.56
N SER A 82 -1.65 -22.78 2.43
CA SER A 82 -0.84 -21.60 2.11
C SER A 82 0.46 -21.92 1.35
N TYR A 83 1.20 -22.93 1.82
CA TYR A 83 2.47 -23.33 1.23
C TYR A 83 2.29 -24.21 0.00
N GLY A 84 1.14 -24.88 -0.15
CA GLY A 84 0.79 -25.63 -1.37
C GLY A 84 0.37 -24.76 -2.56
N ILE A 85 0.03 -23.48 -2.34
CA ILE A 85 -0.37 -22.56 -3.42
C ILE A 85 0.87 -22.14 -4.23
N GLN A 86 0.87 -22.47 -5.52
CA GLN A 86 1.90 -22.06 -6.48
C GLN A 86 2.00 -20.53 -6.56
N MET A 87 3.22 -20.01 -6.76
CA MET A 87 3.49 -18.57 -6.80
C MET A 87 2.64 -17.79 -7.80
N LYS A 88 2.33 -18.39 -8.97
CA LYS A 88 1.46 -17.77 -9.98
C LYS A 88 0.10 -17.34 -9.41
N TRP A 89 -0.47 -18.14 -8.50
CA TRP A 89 -1.75 -17.84 -7.87
C TRP A 89 -1.61 -16.76 -6.81
N LYS A 90 -0.50 -16.75 -6.07
CA LYS A 90 -0.17 -15.67 -5.11
C LYS A 90 -0.02 -14.33 -5.82
N LEU A 91 0.64 -14.32 -6.98
CA LEU A 91 0.78 -13.13 -7.83
C LEU A 91 -0.56 -12.69 -8.43
N CYS A 92 -1.37 -13.63 -8.93
CA CYS A 92 -2.71 -13.31 -9.43
C CYS A 92 -3.59 -12.69 -8.32
N TRP A 93 -3.57 -13.29 -7.13
CA TRP A 93 -4.28 -12.77 -5.96
C TRP A 93 -3.77 -11.38 -5.54
N TRP A 94 -2.46 -11.18 -5.56
CA TRP A 94 -1.84 -9.88 -5.31
C TRP A 94 -2.34 -8.81 -6.30
N ILE A 95 -2.35 -9.14 -7.60
CA ILE A 95 -2.85 -8.24 -8.65
C ILE A 95 -4.31 -7.89 -8.37
N CYS A 96 -5.16 -8.86 -8.03
CA CYS A 96 -6.56 -8.61 -7.67
C CYS A 96 -6.67 -7.64 -6.48
N CYS A 97 -5.90 -7.87 -5.40
CA CYS A 97 -5.89 -6.98 -4.23
C CYS A 97 -5.43 -5.57 -4.60
N THR A 98 -4.42 -5.47 -5.45
CA THR A 98 -3.85 -4.21 -5.93
C THR A 98 -4.89 -3.42 -6.73
N VAL A 99 -5.55 -4.07 -7.70
CA VAL A 99 -6.60 -3.45 -8.53
C VAL A 99 -7.76 -2.96 -7.66
N VAL A 100 -8.21 -3.76 -6.69
CA VAL A 100 -9.28 -3.36 -5.77
C VAL A 100 -8.86 -2.13 -4.95
N LEU A 101 -7.65 -2.10 -4.40
CA LEU A 101 -7.14 -0.92 -3.70
C LEU A 101 -7.18 0.31 -4.60
N PHE A 102 -6.69 0.20 -5.84
CA PHE A 102 -6.66 1.32 -6.78
C PHE A 102 -8.07 1.84 -7.09
N ILE A 103 -9.03 0.96 -7.36
CA ILE A 103 -10.44 1.35 -7.55
C ILE A 103 -10.95 2.15 -6.35
N LEU A 104 -10.57 1.77 -5.13
CA LEU A 104 -11.03 2.40 -3.91
C LEU A 104 -10.34 3.73 -3.60
N ILE A 105 -9.08 3.94 -3.99
CA ILE A 105 -8.36 5.20 -3.73
C ILE A 105 -8.50 6.22 -4.86
N ILE A 106 -8.77 5.77 -6.10
CA ILE A 106 -8.87 6.64 -7.27
C ILE A 106 -9.82 7.83 -7.07
N PRO A 107 -11.05 7.67 -6.53
CA PRO A 107 -11.96 8.80 -6.31
C PRO A 107 -11.36 9.87 -5.40
N TYR A 108 -10.71 9.45 -4.31
CA TYR A 108 -10.00 10.34 -3.40
C TYR A 108 -8.81 11.05 -4.07
N LEU A 109 -8.04 10.34 -4.92
CA LEU A 109 -6.94 10.94 -5.68
C LEU A 109 -7.43 11.98 -6.69
N PHE A 110 -8.55 11.73 -7.37
CA PHE A 110 -9.20 12.71 -8.25
C PHE A 110 -9.64 13.93 -7.47
N TRP A 111 -10.28 13.74 -6.32
CA TRP A 111 -10.67 14.85 -5.45
C TRP A 111 -9.46 15.72 -5.07
N LEU A 112 -8.36 15.11 -4.60
CA LEU A 112 -7.12 15.84 -4.28
C LEU A 112 -6.55 16.61 -5.48
N MET A 113 -6.56 15.99 -6.67
CA MET A 113 -6.09 16.62 -7.90
C MET A 113 -6.90 17.89 -8.22
N PHE A 114 -8.22 17.86 -8.06
CA PHE A 114 -9.07 19.02 -8.33
C PHE A 114 -8.82 20.18 -7.36
N GLN A 115 -8.47 19.88 -6.09
CA GLN A 115 -8.16 20.93 -5.10
C GLN A 115 -6.89 21.71 -5.43
N VAL A 116 -5.99 21.17 -6.26
CA VAL A 116 -4.73 21.82 -6.67
C VAL A 116 -4.71 22.22 -8.15
N GLY A 117 -5.88 22.45 -8.75
CA GLY A 117 -5.96 22.96 -10.12
C GLY A 117 -5.71 21.90 -11.21
N GLY A 118 -5.91 20.62 -10.92
CA GLY A 118 -5.88 19.57 -11.93
C GLY A 118 -4.51 18.95 -12.20
N ASP A 119 -3.55 19.06 -11.28
CA ASP A 119 -2.21 18.50 -11.49
C ASP A 119 -2.19 16.97 -11.51
N LYS A 120 -2.10 16.41 -12.71
CA LYS A 120 -2.05 14.97 -12.99
C LYS A 120 -0.88 14.28 -12.29
N LYS A 121 0.22 14.99 -11.97
CA LYS A 121 1.35 14.42 -11.23
C LYS A 121 0.93 13.94 -9.84
N THR A 122 -0.11 14.51 -9.25
CA THR A 122 -0.67 14.08 -7.96
C THR A 122 -1.10 12.61 -8.00
N ILE A 123 -1.95 12.26 -8.98
CA ILE A 123 -2.48 10.90 -9.14
C ILE A 123 -1.33 9.94 -9.45
N ILE A 124 -0.43 10.34 -10.36
CA ILE A 124 0.71 9.51 -10.78
C ILE A 124 1.64 9.22 -9.59
N SER A 125 2.01 10.25 -8.82
CA SER A 125 2.96 10.10 -7.71
C SER A 125 2.38 9.22 -6.60
N PHE A 126 1.16 9.50 -6.15
CA PHE A 126 0.54 8.72 -5.09
C PHE A 126 0.24 7.30 -5.53
N GLY A 127 -0.25 7.12 -6.76
CA GLY A 127 -0.48 5.79 -7.30
C GLY A 127 0.81 4.98 -7.40
N PHE A 128 1.89 5.60 -7.88
CA PHE A 128 3.20 4.97 -7.95
C PHE A 128 3.75 4.60 -6.56
N GLN A 129 3.64 5.48 -5.58
CA GLN A 129 4.03 5.19 -4.19
C GLN A 129 3.27 3.99 -3.60
N CYS A 130 1.94 3.96 -3.80
CA CYS A 130 1.08 2.86 -3.36
C CYS A 130 1.43 1.54 -4.04
N PHE A 131 1.89 1.58 -5.30
CA PHE A 131 2.34 0.40 -6.01
C PHE A 131 3.69 -0.12 -5.50
N VAL A 132 4.69 0.76 -5.34
CA VAL A 132 6.02 0.38 -4.86
C VAL A 132 5.95 -0.19 -3.44
N ILE A 133 5.18 0.44 -2.54
CA ILE A 133 5.03 -0.07 -1.16
C ILE A 133 4.34 -1.45 -1.13
N GLN A 134 3.42 -1.73 -2.06
CA GLN A 134 2.80 -3.06 -2.18
C GLN A 134 3.80 -4.11 -2.63
N ILE A 135 4.69 -3.81 -3.58
CA ILE A 135 5.77 -4.73 -3.98
C ILE A 135 6.71 -5.01 -2.81
N LEU A 136 7.12 -3.98 -2.07
CA LEU A 136 7.95 -4.14 -0.88
C LEU A 136 7.26 -5.00 0.18
N THR A 137 5.98 -4.74 0.44
CA THR A 137 5.19 -5.50 1.42
C THR A 137 5.01 -6.95 0.98
N LEU A 138 4.75 -7.19 -0.32
CA LEU A 138 4.69 -8.53 -0.90
C LEU A 138 6.01 -9.29 -0.71
N PHE A 139 7.14 -8.65 -1.03
CA PHE A 139 8.47 -9.22 -0.83
C PHE A 139 8.68 -9.62 0.63
N LEU A 140 8.41 -8.72 1.58
CA LEU A 140 8.59 -8.98 3.00
C LEU A 140 7.70 -10.13 3.50
N MET A 141 6.45 -10.20 3.06
CA MET A 141 5.55 -11.29 3.42
C MET A 141 6.01 -12.63 2.85
N HIS A 142 6.56 -12.63 1.63
CA HIS A 142 7.12 -13.83 1.01
C HIS A 142 8.41 -14.27 1.73
N PHE A 143 9.33 -13.34 1.95
CA PHE A 143 10.59 -13.56 2.67
C PHE A 143 10.36 -14.12 4.07
N CYS A 144 9.43 -13.52 4.83
CA CYS A 144 9.11 -13.97 6.19
C CYS A 144 8.18 -15.19 6.21
N LYS A 145 7.67 -15.62 5.05
CA LYS A 145 6.67 -16.69 4.91
C LYS A 145 5.45 -16.48 5.82
N SER A 146 5.12 -15.21 6.09
CA SER A 146 4.12 -14.79 7.08
C SER A 146 3.58 -13.39 6.75
N ALA A 147 2.25 -13.29 6.64
CA ALA A 147 1.58 -12.01 6.43
C ALA A 147 1.81 -11.03 7.59
N LEU A 148 1.77 -11.50 8.84
CA LEU A 148 1.91 -10.65 10.03
C LEU A 148 3.34 -10.13 10.19
N ALA A 149 4.34 -10.98 9.97
CA ALA A 149 5.74 -10.56 10.02
C ALA A 149 6.06 -9.56 8.90
N GLY A 150 5.58 -9.83 7.68
CA GLY A 150 5.72 -8.89 6.57
C GLY A 150 5.03 -7.54 6.82
N LEU A 151 3.85 -7.55 7.45
CA LEU A 151 3.19 -6.32 7.93
C LEU A 151 4.07 -5.54 8.90
N GLY A 152 4.66 -6.22 9.91
CA GLY A 152 5.54 -5.58 10.89
C GLY A 152 6.72 -4.87 10.24
N PHE A 153 7.41 -5.52 9.29
CA PHE A 153 8.50 -4.91 8.55
C PHE A 153 8.04 -3.76 7.63
N ALA A 154 6.88 -3.91 6.97
CA ALA A 154 6.33 -2.84 6.13
C ALA A 154 5.94 -1.59 6.94
N ILE A 155 5.37 -1.77 8.13
CA ILE A 155 5.07 -0.68 9.07
C ILE A 155 6.36 -0.03 9.58
N ALA A 156 7.39 -0.81 9.92
CA ALA A 156 8.69 -0.27 10.30
C ALA A 156 9.30 0.58 9.18
N TYR A 157 9.27 0.07 7.94
CA TYR A 157 9.73 0.82 6.77
C TYR A 157 8.92 2.09 6.53
N TYR A 158 7.59 2.04 6.69
CA TYR A 158 6.71 3.20 6.64
C TYR A 158 7.09 4.25 7.70
N PHE A 159 7.31 3.82 8.94
CA PHE A 159 7.68 4.70 10.04
C PHE A 159 9.02 5.39 9.77
N LEU A 160 10.03 4.64 9.31
CA LEU A 160 11.33 5.21 8.96
C LEU A 160 11.22 6.22 7.79
N ASN A 161 10.34 5.95 6.81
CA ASN A 161 10.04 6.85 5.70
C ASN A 161 9.46 8.19 6.16
N VAL A 162 8.35 8.11 6.90
CA VAL A 162 7.53 9.29 7.25
C VAL A 162 8.24 10.21 8.24
N ASN A 163 9.17 9.68 9.02
CA ASN A 163 9.98 10.46 9.96
C ASN A 163 11.32 10.93 9.36
N GLY A 164 11.57 10.71 8.07
CA GLY A 164 12.81 11.15 7.42
C GLY A 164 14.08 10.45 7.95
N LEU A 165 13.93 9.24 8.50
CA LEU A 165 15.05 8.44 9.04
C LEU A 165 15.73 7.61 7.95
N LEU A 166 15.15 7.55 6.75
CA LEU A 166 15.75 6.91 5.58
C LEU A 166 16.41 7.95 4.67
N PRO A 167 17.53 7.61 4.03
CA PRO A 167 18.08 8.40 2.95
C PRO A 167 17.03 8.64 1.84
N GLU A 168 17.05 9.82 1.22
CA GLU A 168 16.02 10.24 0.24
C GLU A 168 15.85 9.30 -0.95
N TYR A 169 16.91 8.58 -1.33
CA TYR A 169 16.88 7.61 -2.43
C TYR A 169 16.21 6.29 -2.04
N LEU A 170 16.18 5.93 -0.75
CA LEU A 170 15.44 4.77 -0.23
C LEU A 170 14.02 5.12 0.22
N SER A 171 13.75 6.40 0.42
CA SER A 171 12.45 6.89 0.86
C SER A 171 11.45 6.93 -0.29
N ILE A 172 10.36 6.17 -0.16
CA ILE A 172 9.18 6.23 -1.04
C ILE A 172 8.34 7.48 -0.71
N ALA A 173 8.40 7.97 0.52
CA ALA A 173 7.61 9.10 0.98
C ALA A 173 8.47 10.37 1.11
N ARG A 174 8.33 11.33 0.19
CA ARG A 174 8.94 12.65 0.33
C ARG A 174 7.99 13.62 1.02
N ILE A 175 7.99 13.56 2.36
CA ILE A 175 7.21 14.47 3.22
C ILE A 175 7.72 15.90 3.05
N GLY A 176 6.81 16.87 2.95
CA GLY A 176 7.09 18.28 2.75
C GLY A 176 7.34 18.68 1.29
N VAL A 177 7.43 17.70 0.37
CA VAL A 177 7.63 17.93 -1.06
C VAL A 177 6.32 17.63 -1.79
N LEU A 178 5.86 18.58 -2.60
CA LEU A 178 4.65 18.37 -3.40
C LEU A 178 4.94 17.37 -4.54
N PRO A 179 3.96 16.52 -4.92
CA PRO A 179 4.10 15.58 -6.04
C PRO A 179 4.63 16.18 -7.34
N ARG A 180 4.31 17.45 -7.59
CA ARG A 180 4.74 18.19 -8.78
C ARG A 180 6.26 18.37 -8.88
N ASP A 181 6.92 18.42 -7.72
CA ASP A 181 8.33 18.72 -7.53
C ASP A 181 9.20 17.45 -7.39
N TYR A 182 8.61 16.26 -7.59
CA TYR A 182 9.35 15.01 -7.53
C TYR A 182 10.30 14.90 -8.71
N SER A 183 11.58 14.64 -8.42
CA SER A 183 12.60 14.49 -9.45
C SER A 183 12.44 13.18 -10.22
N ILE A 184 12.76 13.21 -11.51
CA ILE A 184 12.73 12.00 -12.37
C ILE A 184 13.66 10.92 -11.80
N THR A 185 14.81 11.31 -11.25
CA THR A 185 15.76 10.40 -10.60
C THR A 185 15.10 9.58 -9.49
N TRP A 186 14.20 10.18 -8.71
CA TRP A 186 13.47 9.45 -7.67
C TRP A 186 12.60 8.34 -8.25
N TYR A 187 11.83 8.63 -9.30
CA TYR A 187 11.03 7.60 -10.00
C TYR A 187 11.88 6.46 -10.54
N ILE A 188 13.04 6.77 -11.11
CA ILE A 188 13.98 5.77 -11.65
C ILE A 188 14.47 4.85 -10.52
N VAL A 189 14.95 5.42 -9.41
CA VAL A 189 15.48 4.65 -8.27
C VAL A 189 14.41 3.75 -7.67
N GLN A 190 13.19 4.26 -7.46
CA GLN A 190 12.09 3.46 -6.93
C GLN A 190 11.66 2.35 -7.91
N THR A 191 11.67 2.62 -9.22
CA THR A 191 11.34 1.63 -10.24
C THR A 191 12.37 0.50 -10.25
N ILE A 192 13.66 0.82 -10.25
CA ILE A 192 14.73 -0.18 -10.19
C ILE A 192 14.60 -1.01 -8.92
N SER A 193 14.36 -0.37 -7.77
CA SER A 193 14.17 -1.05 -6.49
C SER A 193 12.98 -1.99 -6.51
N ALA A 194 11.84 -1.56 -7.04
CA ALA A 194 10.64 -2.37 -7.18
C ALA A 194 10.87 -3.59 -8.08
N ILE A 195 11.52 -3.41 -9.23
CA ILE A 195 11.87 -4.51 -10.14
C ILE A 195 12.79 -5.51 -9.44
N LEU A 196 13.82 -5.03 -8.74
CA LEU A 196 14.78 -5.89 -8.05
C LEU A 196 14.10 -6.71 -6.95
N LEU A 197 13.25 -6.09 -6.13
CA LEU A 197 12.42 -6.79 -5.14
C LEU A 197 11.50 -7.82 -5.81
N PHE A 198 10.86 -7.47 -6.92
CA PHE A 198 9.97 -8.39 -7.64
C PHE A 198 10.71 -9.60 -8.22
N VAL A 199 11.90 -9.39 -8.79
CA VAL A 199 12.76 -10.47 -9.28
C VAL A 199 13.20 -11.39 -8.14
N LEU A 200 13.57 -10.83 -6.98
CA LEU A 200 13.95 -11.64 -5.81
C LEU A 200 12.81 -12.55 -5.33
N ILE A 201 11.56 -12.08 -5.38
CA ILE A 201 10.39 -12.92 -5.07
C ILE A 201 10.33 -14.14 -6.01
N ILE A 202 10.50 -13.93 -7.32
CA ILE A 202 10.45 -15.01 -8.32
C ILE A 202 11.62 -15.98 -8.13
N LEU A 203 12.80 -15.48 -7.81
CA LEU A 203 14.00 -16.30 -7.58
C LEU A 203 13.86 -17.16 -6.32
N GLN A 204 13.31 -16.62 -5.22
CA GLN A 204 13.06 -17.38 -3.99
C GLN A 204 12.18 -18.60 -4.23
N ASP A 205 11.10 -18.44 -5.01
CA ASP A 205 10.21 -19.55 -5.35
C ASP A 205 10.89 -20.61 -6.21
N LYS A 206 11.69 -20.19 -7.22
CA LYS A 206 12.45 -21.13 -8.07
C LYS A 206 13.53 -21.90 -7.31
N LEU A 207 14.18 -21.24 -6.37
CA LEU A 207 15.26 -21.82 -5.56
C LEU A 207 14.73 -22.59 -4.33
N LYS A 208 13.41 -22.59 -4.08
CA LYS A 208 12.75 -23.16 -2.89
C LYS A 208 13.36 -22.63 -1.57
N LEU A 209 13.80 -21.37 -1.55
CA LEU A 209 14.34 -20.72 -0.36
C LEU A 209 13.25 -20.37 0.66
#